data_AF-A0A7K2X482-F1
#
_entry.id   AF-A0A7K2X482-F1
#
_cell.length_a   1.000
_cell.length_b   1.000
_cell.length_c   1.000
_cell.angle_alpha   90.00
_cell.angle_beta   90.00
_cell.angle_gamma   90.00
#
_symmetry.space_group_name_H-M   'P 1'
#
loop_
_entity.id
_entity.type
_entity.pdbx_description
1 polymer ?
#
loop_
_entity_poly.entity_id
_entity_poly.type
_entity_poly.pdbx_seq_one_letter_code
_entity_poly.pdbx_strand_id
1 'polypeptide(L)'
;MAAISGGKTYHHGDLRNALICAAVGLATEGGPERVVLREAARRVGVSPTAAYRHFDGRGELLRTVRAHAQRMLADSMERAAAREPGADDPVLAAERRLAALCRGYVGFAVEQPGLYRAAFCLPRPAG
;
A
#
# COMPACT_ATOMS: atom_id res chain seq x y z
N MET A 1 31.70 17.76 -1.34
CA MET A 1 31.91 17.26 -2.72
C MET A 1 32.66 15.95 -2.68
N ALA A 2 32.03 14.87 -3.11
CA ALA A 2 32.67 13.76 -3.84
C ALA A 2 31.52 12.98 -4.49
N ALA A 3 31.43 13.08 -5.81
CA ALA A 3 30.51 12.31 -6.63
C ALA A 3 31.26 11.09 -7.17
N ILE A 4 30.60 9.93 -7.24
CA ILE A 4 30.66 9.07 -8.43
C ILE A 4 29.44 8.16 -8.54
N SER A 5 28.91 8.18 -9.76
CA SER A 5 27.88 7.36 -10.39
C SER A 5 28.30 5.89 -10.53
N GLY A 6 27.32 4.98 -10.55
CA GLY A 6 27.49 3.59 -10.96
C GLY A 6 26.13 2.89 -11.06
N GLY A 7 25.61 2.78 -12.28
CA GLY A 7 24.23 2.40 -12.57
C GLY A 7 23.80 1.06 -11.96
N LYS A 8 22.64 1.07 -11.28
CA LYS A 8 21.97 -0.15 -10.89
C LYS A 8 21.05 -0.59 -12.03
N THR A 9 21.45 -1.68 -12.64
CA THR A 9 20.74 -2.48 -13.63
C THR A 9 19.30 -2.72 -13.19
N TYR A 10 18.37 -2.05 -13.86
CA TYR A 10 16.94 -2.29 -13.73
C TYR A 10 16.62 -3.70 -14.24
N HIS A 11 16.32 -4.62 -13.34
CA HIS A 11 15.64 -5.85 -13.74
C HIS A 11 14.21 -5.49 -14.13
N HIS A 12 13.61 -6.11 -15.16
CA HIS A 12 12.27 -5.72 -15.63
C HIS A 12 11.13 -5.80 -14.59
N GLY A 13 11.36 -6.46 -13.44
CA GLY A 13 10.49 -6.38 -12.26
C GLY A 13 10.73 -5.18 -11.34
N ASP A 14 11.92 -4.56 -11.39
CA ASP A 14 12.32 -3.41 -10.57
C ASP A 14 11.53 -2.17 -10.95
N LEU A 15 11.36 -1.87 -12.24
CA LEU A 15 10.58 -0.70 -12.65
C LEU A 15 9.11 -0.83 -12.26
N ARG A 16 8.50 -1.99 -12.49
CA ARG A 16 7.10 -2.22 -12.08
C ARG A 16 6.95 -2.08 -10.56
N ASN A 17 7.87 -2.65 -9.78
CA ASN A 17 7.85 -2.52 -8.31
C ASN A 17 8.10 -1.08 -7.85
N ALA A 18 9.04 -0.36 -8.46
CA ALA A 18 9.31 1.04 -8.16
C ALA A 18 8.08 1.92 -8.44
N LEU A 19 7.37 1.67 -9.54
CA LEU A 19 6.09 2.34 -9.85
C LEU A 19 5.01 2.02 -8.81
N ILE A 20 4.93 0.77 -8.33
CA ILE A 20 4.02 0.39 -7.24
C ILE A 20 4.39 1.12 -5.95
N CYS A 21 5.66 1.13 -5.55
CA CYS A 21 6.12 1.82 -4.35
C CYS A 21 5.81 3.33 -4.43
N ALA A 22 6.08 3.97 -5.57
CA ALA A 22 5.74 5.37 -5.79
C ALA A 22 4.22 5.62 -5.71
N ALA A 23 3.41 4.71 -6.27
CA ALA A 23 1.96 4.78 -6.23
C ALA A 23 1.38 4.55 -4.82
N VAL A 24 1.97 3.66 -4.03
CA VAL A 24 1.63 3.48 -2.60
C VAL A 24 1.98 4.75 -1.82
N GLY A 25 3.11 5.39 -2.10
CA GLY A 25 3.44 6.71 -1.53
C GLY A 25 2.40 7.77 -1.87
N LEU A 26 1.96 7.84 -3.13
CA LEU A 26 0.88 8.73 -3.56
C LEU A 26 -0.43 8.45 -2.81
N ALA A 27 -0.80 7.18 -2.64
CA ALA A 27 -1.98 6.79 -1.89
C ALA A 27 -1.88 7.15 -0.40
N THR A 28 -0.68 7.07 0.18
CA THR A 28 -0.42 7.48 1.56
C THR A 28 -0.67 8.98 1.75
N GLU A 29 -0.22 9.80 0.79
CA GLU A 29 -0.35 11.27 0.85
C GLU A 29 -1.77 11.80 0.68
N GLY A 30 -2.64 11.11 -0.06
CA GLY A 30 -3.99 11.65 -0.30
C GLY A 30 -5.02 10.66 -0.83
N GLY A 31 -4.78 9.36 -0.66
CA GLY A 31 -5.73 8.32 -1.00
C GLY A 31 -5.78 7.96 -2.48
N PRO A 32 -6.79 7.18 -2.90
CA PRO A 32 -6.86 6.57 -4.23
C PRO A 32 -6.92 7.60 -5.37
N GLU A 33 -7.36 8.83 -5.10
CA GLU A 33 -7.41 9.92 -6.07
C GLU A 33 -6.01 10.40 -6.49
N ARG A 34 -5.02 10.33 -5.57
CA ARG A 34 -3.64 10.73 -5.84
C ARG A 34 -2.85 9.70 -6.64
N VAL A 35 -3.36 8.47 -6.75
CA VAL A 35 -2.72 7.40 -7.53
C VAL A 35 -2.89 7.69 -9.02
N VAL A 36 -1.83 8.23 -9.63
CA VAL A 36 -1.77 8.58 -11.06
C VAL A 36 -0.47 8.05 -11.67
N LEU A 37 -0.57 7.30 -12.78
CA LEU A 37 0.58 6.61 -13.37
C LEU A 37 1.69 7.55 -13.83
N ARG A 38 1.33 8.69 -14.43
CA ARG A 38 2.31 9.71 -14.86
C ARG A 38 3.09 10.30 -13.68
N GLU A 39 2.42 10.51 -12.56
CA GLU A 39 3.04 11.04 -11.34
C GLU A 39 3.95 10.00 -10.69
N ALA A 40 3.53 8.72 -10.67
CA ALA A 40 4.40 7.63 -10.25
C ALA A 40 5.66 7.53 -11.13
N ALA A 41 5.51 7.62 -12.46
CA ALA A 41 6.64 7.63 -13.41
C ALA A 41 7.61 8.80 -13.13
N ARG A 42 7.06 10.00 -12.90
CA ARG A 42 7.84 11.19 -12.54
C ARG A 42 8.64 10.98 -11.25
N ARG A 43 8.04 10.40 -10.21
CA ARG A 43 8.71 10.11 -8.93
C ARG A 43 9.83 9.08 -9.07
N VAL A 44 9.64 8.09 -9.95
CA VAL A 44 10.65 7.06 -10.23
C VAL A 44 11.75 7.59 -11.17
N GLY A 45 11.50 8.69 -11.89
CA GLY A 45 12.46 9.29 -12.83
C GLY A 45 12.45 8.66 -14.22
N VAL A 46 11.33 8.06 -14.64
CA VAL A 46 11.18 7.44 -15.97
C VAL A 46 10.15 8.17 -16.83
N SER A 47 10.21 7.92 -18.14
CA SER A 47 9.23 8.48 -19.08
C SER A 47 7.83 7.87 -18.85
N PRO A 48 6.74 8.63 -19.10
CA PRO A 48 5.39 8.09 -19.06
C PRO A 48 5.22 6.86 -19.95
N THR A 49 5.80 6.87 -21.16
CA THR A 49 5.74 5.76 -22.12
C THR A 49 6.33 4.48 -21.55
N ALA A 50 7.42 4.56 -20.76
CA ALA A 50 7.99 3.40 -20.08
C ALA A 50 7.02 2.82 -19.04
N ALA A 51 6.33 3.69 -18.28
CA ALA A 51 5.37 3.25 -17.28
C ALA A 51 4.11 2.60 -17.91
N TYR A 52 3.62 3.12 -19.04
CA TYR A 52 2.49 2.53 -19.78
C TYR A 52 2.80 1.16 -20.40
N ARG A 53 4.07 0.75 -20.51
CA ARG A 53 4.42 -0.63 -20.89
C ARG A 53 4.23 -1.65 -19.77
N HIS A 54 4.14 -1.18 -18.52
CA HIS A 54 3.97 -2.01 -17.33
C HIS A 54 2.56 -1.97 -16.73
N PHE A 55 1.77 -0.95 -17.11
CA PHE A 55 0.42 -0.75 -16.65
C PHE A 55 -0.47 -0.26 -17.79
N ASP A 56 -1.63 -0.91 -17.97
CA ASP A 56 -2.68 -0.55 -18.92
C ASP A 56 -3.35 0.80 -18.58
N GLY A 57 -3.02 1.36 -17.41
CA GLY A 57 -3.41 2.70 -17.01
C GLY A 57 -3.64 2.82 -15.51
N ARG A 58 -4.33 3.89 -15.13
CA ARG A 58 -4.60 4.22 -13.72
C ARG A 58 -5.38 3.12 -13.00
N GLY A 59 -6.34 2.49 -13.68
CA GLY A 59 -7.17 1.44 -13.09
C GLY A 59 -6.37 0.21 -12.64
N GLU A 60 -5.45 -0.27 -13.48
CA GLU A 60 -4.57 -1.40 -13.12
C GLU A 60 -3.59 -1.03 -12.00
N LEU A 61 -3.00 0.16 -12.07
CA LEU A 61 -2.15 0.68 -11.01
C LEU A 61 -2.89 0.73 -9.66
N LEU A 62 -4.12 1.27 -9.67
CA LEU A 62 -4.95 1.38 -8.46
C LEU A 62 -5.34 0.01 -7.91
N ARG A 63 -5.67 -0.98 -8.75
CA ARG A 63 -5.91 -2.36 -8.29
C ARG A 63 -4.68 -2.95 -7.59
N THR A 64 -3.49 -2.66 -8.12
CA THR A 64 -2.23 -3.12 -7.54
C THR A 64 -1.94 -2.45 -6.20
N VAL A 65 -2.17 -1.14 -6.10
CA VAL A 65 -2.08 -0.38 -4.83
C VAL A 65 -3.10 -0.89 -3.81
N ARG A 66 -4.35 -1.15 -4.23
CA ARG A 66 -5.39 -1.72 -3.38
C ARG A 66 -4.95 -3.04 -2.76
N ALA A 67 -4.44 -3.96 -3.58
CA ALA A 67 -3.94 -5.25 -3.09
C ALA A 67 -2.77 -5.07 -2.11
N HIS A 68 -1.90 -4.08 -2.33
CA HIS A 68 -0.82 -3.74 -1.40
C HIS A 68 -1.37 -3.20 -0.07
N ALA A 69 -2.31 -2.26 -0.11
CA ALA A 69 -2.92 -1.69 1.09
C ALA A 69 -3.70 -2.73 1.91
N GLN A 70 -4.39 -3.67 1.25
CA GLN A 70 -5.06 -4.79 1.91
C GLN A 70 -4.08 -5.72 2.63
N ARG A 71 -2.91 -6.00 2.04
CA ARG A 71 -1.85 -6.75 2.73
C ARG A 71 -1.32 -5.99 3.96
N MET A 72 -1.04 -4.70 3.83
CA MET A 72 -0.58 -3.91 4.96
C MET A 72 -1.60 -3.86 6.11
N LEU A 73 -2.89 -3.81 5.79
CA LEU A 73 -3.97 -3.91 6.77
C LEU A 73 -4.00 -5.28 7.44
N ALA A 74 -3.94 -6.36 6.66
CA ALA A 74 -3.90 -7.72 7.20
C ALA A 74 -2.71 -7.89 8.15
N ASP A 75 -1.51 -7.44 7.75
CA ASP A 75 -0.33 -7.49 8.60
C ASP A 75 -0.51 -6.67 9.88
N SER A 76 -1.24 -5.54 9.84
CA SER A 76 -1.55 -4.73 11.02
C SER A 76 -2.43 -5.52 12.01
N MET A 77 -3.48 -6.17 11.50
CA MET A 77 -4.37 -7.01 12.29
C MET A 77 -3.61 -8.20 12.90
N GLU A 78 -2.81 -8.91 12.09
CA GLU A 78 -2.02 -10.06 12.52
C GLU A 78 -0.98 -9.68 13.58
N ARG A 79 -0.27 -8.56 13.40
CA ARG A 79 0.69 -8.05 14.40
C ARG A 79 0.01 -7.68 15.71
N ALA A 80 -1.19 -7.11 15.67
CA ALA A 80 -1.93 -6.78 16.87
C ALA A 80 -2.37 -8.07 17.60
N ALA A 81 -2.92 -9.04 16.89
CA ALA A 81 -3.34 -10.33 17.44
C ALA A 81 -2.17 -11.15 18.00
N ALA A 82 -1.01 -11.14 17.35
CA ALA A 82 0.17 -11.89 17.78
C ALA A 82 0.80 -11.37 19.08
N ARG A 83 0.45 -10.15 19.51
CA ARG A 83 0.90 -9.57 20.78
C ARG A 83 0.04 -9.96 21.97
N GLU A 84 -1.15 -10.52 21.73
CA GLU A 84 -2.01 -10.94 22.82
C GLU A 84 -1.44 -12.18 23.52
N PRO A 85 -1.30 -12.14 24.85
CA PRO A 85 -0.89 -13.32 25.59
C PRO A 85 -1.97 -14.40 25.49
N GLY A 86 -1.54 -15.66 25.49
CA GLY A 86 -2.46 -16.80 25.64
C GLY A 86 -3.26 -16.71 26.94
N ALA A 87 -4.38 -17.42 26.98
CA ALA A 87 -5.17 -17.61 28.19
C ALA A 87 -5.56 -19.10 28.29
N ASP A 88 -5.64 -19.61 29.52
CA ASP A 88 -6.03 -21.00 29.78
C ASP A 88 -7.49 -21.26 29.41
N ASP A 89 -8.34 -20.25 29.59
CA ASP A 89 -9.72 -20.25 29.08
C ASP A 89 -9.74 -19.97 27.57
N PRO A 90 -10.17 -20.93 26.73
CA PRO A 90 -10.23 -20.76 25.29
C PRO A 90 -11.17 -19.63 24.84
N VAL A 91 -12.24 -19.37 25.58
CA VAL A 91 -13.21 -18.31 25.26
C VAL A 91 -12.55 -16.94 25.47
N LEU A 92 -11.95 -16.73 26.64
CA LEU A 92 -11.20 -15.51 26.94
C LEU A 92 -10.04 -15.28 25.95
N ALA A 93 -9.33 -16.34 25.56
CA ALA A 93 -8.26 -16.26 24.56
C ALA A 93 -8.80 -15.79 23.20
N ALA A 94 -9.94 -16.33 22.76
CA ALA A 94 -10.58 -15.95 21.50
C ALA A 94 -11.08 -14.50 21.53
N GLU A 95 -11.72 -14.07 22.62
CA GLU A 95 -12.21 -12.69 22.80
C GLU A 95 -11.06 -11.67 22.75
N ARG A 96 -9.96 -11.92 23.46
CA ARG A 96 -8.77 -11.07 23.45
C ARG A 96 -8.18 -10.95 22.04
N ARG A 97 -8.03 -12.09 21.36
CA ARG A 97 -7.51 -12.12 19.99
C ARG A 97 -8.41 -11.36 19.02
N LEU A 98 -9.73 -11.52 19.11
CA LEU A 98 -10.70 -10.79 18.29
C LEU A 98 -10.61 -9.28 18.55
N ALA A 99 -10.58 -8.87 19.82
CA ALA A 99 -10.44 -7.47 20.19
C ALA A 99 -9.13 -6.87 19.63
N ALA A 100 -8.03 -7.63 19.63
CA ALA A 100 -6.76 -7.20 19.06
C ALA A 100 -6.79 -7.09 17.54
N LEU A 101 -7.42 -8.01 16.82
CA LEU A 101 -7.65 -7.88 15.38
C LEU A 101 -8.42 -6.59 15.06
N CYS A 102 -9.49 -6.31 15.81
CA CYS A 102 -10.27 -5.08 15.67
C CYS A 102 -9.42 -3.82 15.95
N ARG A 103 -8.57 -3.85 16.98
CA ARG A 103 -7.62 -2.75 17.25
C ARG A 103 -6.63 -2.56 16.11
N GLY A 104 -6.07 -3.62 15.54
CA GLY A 104 -5.17 -3.54 14.40
C GLY A 104 -5.84 -2.99 13.13
N TYR A 105 -7.11 -3.32 12.93
CA TYR A 105 -7.94 -2.78 11.84
C TYR A 105 -8.20 -1.28 11.99
N VAL A 106 -8.71 -0.87 13.15
CA VAL A 106 -9.03 0.55 13.43
C VAL A 106 -7.76 1.38 13.50
N GLY A 107 -6.69 0.87 14.12
CA GLY A 107 -5.38 1.51 14.18
C GLY A 107 -4.83 1.82 12.80
N PHE A 108 -4.87 0.85 11.87
CA PHE A 108 -4.47 1.10 10.49
C PHE A 108 -5.32 2.18 9.80
N ALA A 109 -6.64 2.19 10.02
CA ALA A 109 -7.53 3.19 9.44
C ALA A 109 -7.22 4.62 9.93
N VAL A 110 -6.84 4.75 11.21
CA VAL A 110 -6.49 6.03 11.84
C VAL A 110 -5.08 6.49 11.45
N GLU A 111 -4.10 5.59 11.47
CA GLU A 111 -2.70 5.90 11.18
C GLU A 111 -2.41 6.10 9.69
N GLN A 112 -3.13 5.38 8.83
CA GLN A 112 -2.90 5.35 7.39
C GLN A 112 -4.21 5.62 6.60
N PRO A 113 -4.89 6.76 6.81
CA PRO A 113 -6.21 7.03 6.23
C PRO A 113 -6.23 6.99 4.70
N GLY A 114 -5.14 7.43 4.05
CA GLY A 114 -4.99 7.38 2.59
C GLY A 114 -4.94 5.93 2.07
N LEU A 115 -4.13 5.07 2.69
CA LEU A 115 -4.03 3.66 2.32
C LEU A 115 -5.30 2.88 2.67
N TYR A 116 -5.93 3.18 3.80
CA TYR A 116 -7.21 2.58 4.17
C TYR A 116 -8.30 2.89 3.14
N ARG A 117 -8.39 4.16 2.69
CA ARG A 117 -9.26 4.53 1.57
C ARG A 117 -8.89 3.79 0.29
N ALA A 118 -7.60 3.64 -0.02
CA ALA A 118 -7.17 2.89 -1.21
C ALA A 118 -7.48 1.38 -1.13
N ALA A 119 -7.57 0.80 0.07
CA ALA A 119 -7.92 -0.62 0.28
C ALA A 119 -9.41 -0.91 0.00
N PHE A 120 -10.30 0.02 0.37
CA PHE A 120 -11.76 -0.24 0.40
C PHE A 120 -12.63 0.76 -0.35
N CYS A 121 -12.27 2.03 -0.37
CA CYS A 121 -13.08 3.04 -1.04
C CYS A 121 -12.76 3.04 -2.54
N LEU A 122 -13.80 2.89 -3.34
CA LEU A 122 -13.70 3.21 -4.76
C LEU A 122 -13.51 4.73 -4.90
N PRO A 123 -12.71 5.19 -5.87
CA PRO A 123 -12.64 6.61 -6.18
C PRO A 123 -14.06 7.11 -6.44
N ARG A 124 -14.47 8.18 -5.78
CA ARG A 124 -15.73 8.83 -6.13
C ARG A 124 -15.63 9.26 -7.60
N PRO A 125 -16.58 8.88 -8.48
CA PRO A 125 -16.58 9.39 -9.84
C PRO A 125 -16.57 10.93 -9.78
N ALA A 126 -15.71 11.54 -10.60
CA ALA A 126 -15.76 12.98 -10.79
C ALA A 126 -17.15 13.29 -11.38
N GLY A 127 -17.91 14.13 -10.68
CA GLY A 127 -19.13 14.72 -11.23
C GLY A 127 -18.81 15.79 -12.26
#